data_AF-A0A5J5C4L6-F1
#
_entry.id   AF-A0A5J5C4L6-F1
#
_cell.length_a   1.000
_cell.length_b   1.000
_cell.length_c   1.000
_cell.angle_alpha   90.00
_cell.angle_beta   90.00
_cell.angle_gamma   90.00
#
_symmetry.space_group_name_H-M   'P 1'
#
loop_
_entity.id
_entity.type
_entity.pdbx_description
1 polymer ?
#
loop_
_entity_poly.entity_id
_entity_poly.type
_entity_poly.pdbx_seq_one_letter_code
_entity_poly.pdbx_strand_id
1 'polypeptide(L)'
;MSFGREVAVIAADILEVIGASYALNILFHISVWAGVLLSGSSTLLLLGLERFGVRKLEIVISVLVFIMAGCFLGELSYVKPLAVDMLMGMFFPKLSGQSASGSRHCPASCPYHAS
;
A
#
# COMPACT_ATOMS: atom_id res chain seq x y z
N MET A 1 -15.57 5.78 20.92
CA MET A 1 -14.65 4.80 20.28
C MET A 1 -14.71 4.90 18.74
N SER A 2 -14.88 6.10 18.17
CA SER A 2 -14.96 6.34 16.71
C SER A 2 -13.71 6.97 16.10
N PHE A 3 -12.94 7.71 16.91
CA PHE A 3 -11.81 8.53 16.46
C PHE A 3 -10.77 7.76 15.62
N GLY A 4 -10.45 6.51 16.00
CA GLY A 4 -9.48 5.70 15.25
C GLY A 4 -9.93 5.36 13.83
N ARG A 5 -11.24 5.17 13.60
CA ARG A 5 -11.77 4.83 12.27
C ARG A 5 -11.79 6.06 11.36
N GLU A 6 -12.16 7.22 11.91
CA GLU A 6 -12.16 8.49 11.18
C GLU A 6 -10.75 8.87 10.75
N VAL A 7 -9.76 8.73 11.63
CA VAL A 7 -8.35 8.96 11.25
C VAL A 7 -7.88 7.97 10.19
N ALA A 8 -8.26 6.70 10.29
CA ALA A 8 -7.85 5.69 9.30
C ALA A 8 -8.39 5.97 7.90
N VAL A 9 -9.66 6.39 7.78
CA VAL A 9 -10.25 6.71 6.46
C VAL A 9 -9.61 7.96 5.85
N ILE A 10 -9.34 8.98 6.67
CA ILE A 10 -8.66 10.21 6.23
C ILE A 10 -7.21 9.90 5.79
N ALA A 11 -6.49 9.06 6.54
CA ALA A 11 -5.14 8.66 6.19
C ALA A 11 -5.09 7.86 4.86
N ALA A 12 -6.08 7.00 4.63
CA ALA A 12 -6.18 6.26 3.37
C ALA A 12 -6.45 7.17 2.16
N ASP A 13 -7.34 8.17 2.29
CA ASP A 13 -7.63 9.14 1.23
C ASP A 13 -6.38 9.99 0.88
N ILE A 14 -5.65 10.45 1.90
CA ILE A 14 -4.39 11.19 1.68
C ILE A 14 -3.37 10.34 0.91
N LEU A 15 -3.21 9.07 1.28
CA LEU A 15 -2.27 8.17 0.60
C LEU A 15 -2.67 7.93 -0.86
N GLU A 16 -3.97 7.82 -1.14
CA GLU A 16 -4.48 7.68 -2.51
C GLU A 16 -4.20 8.92 -3.37
N VAL A 17 -4.47 10.13 -2.86
CA VAL A 17 -4.19 11.39 -3.58
C VAL A 17 -2.70 11.56 -3.89
N ILE A 18 -1.84 11.28 -2.90
CA ILE A 18 -0.38 11.38 -3.05
C ILE A 18 0.12 10.36 -4.07
N GLY A 19 -0.35 9.10 -3.98
CA GLY A 19 0.03 8.03 -4.89
C GLY A 19 -0.35 8.34 -6.34
N ALA A 20 -1.60 8.76 -6.58
CA ALA A 20 -2.09 9.09 -7.92
C ALA A 20 -1.33 10.29 -8.53
N SER A 21 -1.06 11.33 -7.74
CA SER A 21 -0.35 12.53 -8.20
C SER A 21 1.11 12.23 -8.56
N TYR A 22 1.78 11.41 -7.76
CA TYR A 22 3.17 11.03 -8.01
C TYR A 22 3.31 10.06 -9.18
N ALA A 23 2.40 9.08 -9.29
CA ALA A 23 2.38 8.13 -10.40
C ALA A 23 2.18 8.83 -11.75
N LEU A 24 1.25 9.78 -11.84
CA LEU A 24 1.02 10.54 -13.07
C LEU A 24 2.19 11.46 -13.41
N ASN A 25 2.83 12.05 -12.41
CA ASN A 25 4.02 12.87 -12.62
C ASN A 25 5.16 12.04 -13.23
N ILE A 26 5.44 10.84 -12.71
CA ILE A 26 6.52 9.99 -13.27
C ILE A 26 6.16 9.44 -14.65
N LEU A 27 4.90 9.02 -14.86
CA LEU A 27 4.51 8.32 -16.09
C LEU A 27 4.34 9.26 -17.29
N PHE A 28 3.79 10.45 -17.06
CA PHE A 28 3.45 11.41 -18.13
C PHE A 28 4.22 12.73 -18.04
N HIS A 29 5.07 12.91 -17.02
CA HIS A 29 5.77 14.18 -16.74
C HIS A 29 4.83 15.38 -16.68
N ILE A 30 3.59 15.13 -16.23
CA ILE A 30 2.49 16.10 -16.21
C ILE A 30 2.32 16.69 -14.81
N SER A 31 1.67 17.85 -14.73
CA SER A 31 1.50 18.56 -13.45
C SER A 31 0.70 17.74 -12.45
N VAL A 32 1.20 17.67 -11.22
CA VAL A 32 0.58 17.02 -10.05
C VAL A 32 -0.88 17.43 -9.80
N TRP A 33 -1.28 18.61 -10.28
CA TRP A 33 -2.67 19.07 -10.24
C TRP A 33 -3.66 18.10 -10.89
N ALA A 34 -3.26 17.41 -11.97
CA ALA A 34 -4.13 16.44 -12.65
C ALA A 34 -4.44 15.23 -11.76
N GLY A 35 -3.47 14.76 -10.97
CA GLY A 35 -3.68 13.64 -10.05
C GLY A 35 -4.59 13.97 -8.88
N VAL A 36 -4.44 15.17 -8.31
CA VAL A 36 -5.33 15.65 -7.24
C VAL A 36 -6.78 15.75 -7.74
N LEU A 37 -6.99 16.27 -8.95
CA LEU A 37 -8.32 16.34 -9.57
C LEU A 37 -8.91 14.96 -9.85
N LEU A 38 -8.09 13.99 -10.27
CA LEU A 38 -8.54 12.62 -10.52
C LEU A 38 -8.98 11.92 -9.23
N SER A 39 -8.20 12.00 -8.14
CA SER A 39 -8.59 11.42 -6.85
C SER A 39 -9.82 12.09 -6.26
N GLY A 40 -9.92 13.43 -6.31
CA GLY A 40 -11.14 14.13 -5.90
C GLY A 40 -12.36 13.70 -6.72
N SER A 41 -12.19 13.51 -8.03
CA SER A 41 -13.23 12.97 -8.90
C SER A 41 -13.61 11.53 -8.52
N SER A 42 -12.65 10.68 -8.16
CA SER A 42 -12.91 9.30 -7.70
C SER A 42 -13.81 9.25 -6.47
N THR A 43 -13.49 10.05 -5.44
CA THR A 43 -14.30 10.14 -4.21
C THR A 43 -15.68 10.75 -4.49
N LEU A 44 -15.75 11.79 -5.32
CA LEU A 44 -17.04 12.38 -5.76
C LEU A 44 -17.88 11.40 -6.58
N LEU A 45 -17.24 10.57 -7.41
CA LEU A 45 -17.91 9.58 -8.25
C LEU A 45 -18.48 8.45 -7.39
N LEU A 46 -17.74 7.98 -6.38
CA LEU A 46 -18.25 7.04 -5.39
C LEU A 46 -19.44 7.64 -4.62
N LEU A 47 -19.29 8.82 -4.02
CA LEU A 47 -20.36 9.50 -3.27
C LEU A 47 -21.59 9.78 -4.15
N GLY A 48 -21.34 10.11 -5.42
CA GLY A 48 -22.34 10.34 -6.44
C GLY A 48 -23.09 9.07 -6.85
N LEU A 49 -22.49 7.89 -6.72
CA LEU A 49 -23.10 6.59 -7.01
C LEU A 49 -23.79 5.96 -5.81
N GLU A 50 -23.37 6.26 -4.58
CA GLU A 50 -24.06 5.79 -3.36
C GLU A 50 -25.54 6.15 -3.38
N ARG A 51 -25.85 7.34 -3.89
CA ARG A 51 -27.22 7.85 -4.08
C ARG A 51 -28.02 7.19 -5.23
N PHE A 52 -27.38 6.42 -6.11
CA PHE A 52 -28.05 5.64 -7.16
C PHE A 52 -28.31 4.17 -6.77
N GLY A 53 -27.90 3.74 -5.57
CA GLY A 53 -28.24 2.44 -4.98
C GLY A 53 -27.09 1.43 -4.93
N VAL A 54 -27.17 0.54 -3.93
CA VAL A 54 -26.09 -0.38 -3.52
C VAL A 54 -25.63 -1.35 -4.61
N ARG A 55 -26.52 -1.79 -5.50
CA ARG A 55 -26.18 -2.73 -6.58
C ARG A 55 -25.18 -2.12 -7.57
N LYS A 56 -25.27 -0.82 -7.82
CA LYS A 56 -24.37 -0.11 -8.75
C LYS A 56 -23.00 0.11 -8.11
N LEU A 57 -22.97 0.40 -6.81
CA LEU A 57 -21.75 0.60 -6.04
C LEU A 57 -20.90 -0.68 -5.96
N GLU A 58 -21.53 -1.83 -5.73
CA GLU A 58 -20.83 -3.12 -5.68
C GLU A 58 -20.06 -3.41 -6.98
N ILE A 59 -20.71 -3.20 -8.13
CA ILE A 59 -20.09 -3.43 -9.44
C ILE A 59 -18.93 -2.45 -9.65
N VAL A 60 -19.09 -1.17 -9.32
CA VAL A 60 -18.03 -0.17 -9.51
C VAL A 60 -16.80 -0.47 -8.66
N ILE A 61 -16.99 -0.81 -7.38
CA ILE A 61 -15.87 -1.18 -6.50
C ILE A 61 -15.18 -2.44 -7.04
N SER A 62 -15.94 -3.45 -7.46
CA SER A 62 -15.37 -4.67 -8.02
C SER A 62 -14.52 -4.41 -9.26
N VAL A 63 -14.97 -3.50 -10.14
CA VAL A 63 -14.23 -3.09 -11.34
C VAL A 63 -12.97 -2.31 -10.97
N LEU A 64 -13.03 -1.37 -10.01
CA LEU A 64 -11.86 -0.62 -9.53
C LEU A 64 -10.78 -1.57 -9.00
N VAL A 65 -11.17 -2.51 -8.13
CA VAL A 65 -10.24 -3.50 -7.55
C VAL A 65 -9.69 -4.42 -8.65
N PHE A 66 -10.51 -4.82 -9.61
CA PHE A 66 -10.08 -5.66 -10.72
C PHE A 66 -9.04 -4.96 -11.60
N ILE A 67 -9.19 -3.66 -11.85
CA ILE A 67 -8.22 -2.87 -12.61
C ILE A 67 -6.88 -2.81 -11.85
N MET A 68 -6.91 -2.53 -10.54
CA MET A 68 -5.71 -2.51 -9.71
C MET A 68 -4.99 -3.86 -9.71
N ALA A 69 -5.75 -4.95 -9.50
CA ALA A 69 -5.21 -6.30 -9.55
C ALA A 69 -4.65 -6.66 -10.93
N GLY A 70 -5.36 -6.27 -12.00
CA GLY A 70 -4.93 -6.49 -13.39
C GLY A 70 -3.62 -5.78 -13.73
N CYS A 71 -3.47 -4.51 -13.36
CA CYS A 71 -2.22 -3.77 -13.52
C CYS A 71 -1.07 -4.47 -12.78
N PHE A 72 -1.29 -4.83 -11.52
CA PHE A 72 -0.27 -5.50 -10.71
C PHE A 72 0.13 -6.87 -11.29
N LEU A 73 -0.85 -7.65 -11.76
CA LEU A 73 -0.60 -8.94 -12.39
C LEU A 73 0.13 -8.81 -13.73
N GLY A 74 -0.18 -7.75 -14.49
CA GLY A 74 0.51 -7.39 -15.73
C GLY A 74 1.99 -7.09 -15.48
N GLU A 75 2.27 -6.21 -14.52
CA GLU A 75 3.64 -5.85 -14.12
C GLU A 75 4.41 -7.09 -13.60
N LEU A 76 3.79 -7.90 -12.74
CA LEU A 76 4.37 -9.16 -12.25
C LEU A 76 4.70 -10.13 -13.39
N SER A 77 3.79 -10.27 -14.36
CA SER A 77 4.02 -11.18 -15.51
C SER A 77 5.14 -10.69 -16.41
N TYR A 78 5.27 -9.36 -16.57
CA TYR A 78 6.32 -8.74 -17.37
C TYR A 78 7.71 -8.88 -16.73
N VAL A 79 7.81 -8.67 -15.42
CA VAL A 79 9.08 -8.75 -14.67
C VAL A 79 9.56 -10.20 -14.48
N LYS A 80 8.72 -11.21 -14.77
CA LYS A 80 9.02 -12.65 -14.66
C LYS A 80 9.78 -13.01 -13.37
N PRO A 81 9.30 -12.63 -12.17
CA PRO A 81 9.90 -13.13 -10.95
C PRO A 81 9.69 -14.65 -10.92
N LEU A 82 10.69 -15.39 -10.43
CA LEU A 82 10.51 -16.80 -10.05
C LEU A 82 9.38 -16.83 -9.01
N ALA A 83 8.17 -17.18 -9.44
CA ALA A 83 7.00 -17.23 -8.56
C ALA A 83 7.25 -18.16 -7.35
N VAL A 84 8.15 -19.13 -7.53
CA VAL A 84 8.63 -20.03 -6.48
C VAL A 84 9.42 -19.28 -5.40
N ASP A 85 10.21 -18.25 -5.74
CA ASP A 85 10.96 -17.43 -4.78
C ASP A 85 10.04 -16.47 -4.00
N MET A 86 9.02 -15.89 -4.67
CA MET A 86 8.00 -15.09 -3.98
C MET A 86 7.18 -15.94 -3.01
N LEU A 87 6.80 -17.16 -3.41
CA LEU A 87 6.04 -18.09 -2.57
C LEU A 87 6.90 -18.64 -1.43
N MET A 88 8.18 -18.96 -1.70
CA MET A 88 9.15 -19.35 -0.66
C MET A 88 9.43 -18.22 0.33
N GLY A 89 9.54 -16.97 -0.12
CA GLY A 89 9.71 -15.81 0.78
C GLY A 89 8.48 -15.49 1.63
N MET A 90 7.27 -15.78 1.13
CA MET A 90 6.03 -15.61 1.88
C MET A 90 5.79 -16.75 2.89
N PHE A 91 6.20 -17.99 2.58
CA PHE A 91 6.04 -19.15 3.46
C PHE A 91 7.22 -19.36 4.43
N PHE A 92 8.44 -19.00 4.04
CA PHE A 92 9.63 -19.06 4.88
C PHE A 92 10.08 -17.63 5.20
N PRO A 93 9.58 -17.02 6.31
CA PRO A 93 10.12 -15.77 6.81
C PRO A 93 11.56 -16.02 7.26
N LYS A 94 12.53 -15.84 6.36
CA LYS A 94 13.95 -15.87 6.73
C LYS A 94 14.23 -14.65 7.58
N LEU A 95 14.31 -14.86 8.89
CA LEU A 95 14.90 -13.93 9.85
C LEU A 95 16.42 -13.84 9.60
N SER A 96 16.82 -13.25 8.47
CA SER A 96 18.21 -12.81 8.23
C SER A 96 18.42 -11.37 8.70
N GLY A 97 17.71 -10.95 9.75
CA GLY A 97 17.84 -9.64 10.37
C GLY A 97 18.38 -9.77 11.79
N GLN A 98 19.68 -9.52 11.95
CA GLN A 98 20.36 -9.36 13.24
C GLN A 98 19.99 -8.01 13.90
N SER A 99 18.72 -7.62 13.81
CA SER A 99 18.20 -6.30 14.23
C SER A 99 16.97 -6.42 15.14
N ALA A 100 16.57 -7.64 15.48
CA ALA A 100 15.43 -7.93 16.37
C ALA A 100 15.88 -8.33 17.79
N SER A 101 17.01 -7.83 18.27
CA SER A 101 17.28 -7.81 19.71
C SER A 101 17.56 -6.38 20.14
N GLY A 102 16.55 -5.78 20.75
CA GLY A 102 16.73 -4.63 21.61
C GLY A 102 17.57 -5.04 22.81
N SER A 103 18.89 -5.09 22.66
CA SER A 103 19.80 -5.03 23.78
C SER A 103 19.80 -3.59 24.28
N ARG A 104 18.84 -3.33 25.18
CA ARG A 104 18.97 -2.30 26.20
C ARG A 104 20.40 -2.35 26.73
N HIS A 105 21.04 -1.19 26.70
CA HIS A 105 21.81 -0.66 27.82
C HIS A 105 22.05 -1.68 28.96
N CYS A 106 23.23 -2.30 28.95
CA CYS A 106 23.84 -2.81 30.17
C CYS A 106 25.10 -1.96 30.41
N PRO A 107 25.04 -0.92 31.26
CA PRO A 107 26.26 -0.36 31.79
C PRO A 107 26.83 -1.33 32.86
N ALA A 108 28.14 -1.51 32.80
CA ALA A 108 29.02 -2.12 33.80
C ALA A 108 29.00 -3.66 33.99
N SER A 109 30.20 -4.24 33.82
CA SER A 109 30.75 -5.45 34.48
C SER A 109 30.22 -6.85 34.11
N CYS A 110 30.96 -7.57 33.24
CA CYS A 110 31.42 -8.93 33.54
C CYS A 110 32.71 -9.28 32.75
N PRO A 111 33.78 -9.74 33.43
CA PRO A 111 35.03 -10.25 32.84
C PRO A 111 34.86 -11.74 32.45
N TYR A 112 35.91 -12.36 31.88
CA TYR A 112 36.04 -13.78 31.49
C TYR A 112 35.49 -14.22 30.12
N HIS A 113 36.33 -14.16 29.09
CA HIS A 113 36.80 -15.39 28.41
C HIS A 113 38.09 -15.09 27.63
N ALA A 114 39.22 -15.24 28.32
CA ALA A 114 40.50 -15.58 27.72
C ALA A 114 40.65 -17.10 27.84
N SER A 115 40.64 -17.81 26.72
CA SER A 115 41.30 -19.09 26.45
C SER A 115 41.18 -19.38 24.97
#